data_AF-A5W461-F1
#
_entry.id   AF-A5W461-F1
#
_cell.length_a   1.000
_cell.length_b   1.000
_cell.length_c   1.000
_cell.angle_alpha   90.00
_cell.angle_beta   90.00
_cell.angle_gamma   90.00
#
_symmetry.space_group_name_H-M   'P 1'
#
loop_
_entity.id
_entity.type
_entity.pdbx_description
1 polymer ?
#
loop_
_entity_poly.entity_id
_entity_poly.type
_entity_poly.pdbx_seq_one_letter_code
_entity_poly.pdbx_strand_id
1 'polypeptide(L)'
;MILLISDLHLQEERPDISRAFLDLLDGRARHAKALYILGDFFEAWIGDDAMTPFQQSICQAMRRLSDSGTAIYLMHGNRDFLIGQAFCDAAGCTLLSDPSVIELGGEQVLLMHGDTLCTRDLGYMKMRRLLRNPLSLWILRHLPLSARYKLARKLRSESRTQVRMKSTEIVDVTPEEVPKVMAAHGVRTLVHGHTHRPAIHKLVVDGQPARRIVLGDWDRRGWALQVDEQGFQLAPFEFS
;
A
#
# COMPACT_ATOMS: atom_id res chain seq x y z
N MET A 1 -15.58 -10.87 -8.03
CA MET A 1 -14.23 -10.91 -7.46
C MET A 1 -13.66 -9.50 -7.34
N ILE A 2 -13.05 -9.19 -6.21
CA ILE A 2 -12.24 -8.00 -5.92
C ILE A 2 -10.86 -8.48 -5.47
N LEU A 3 -9.81 -7.75 -5.83
CA LEU A 3 -8.44 -8.05 -5.42
C LEU A 3 -7.88 -6.91 -4.58
N LEU A 4 -7.15 -7.24 -3.52
CA LEU A 4 -6.40 -6.29 -2.72
C LEU A 4 -4.94 -6.77 -2.59
N ILE A 5 -4.00 -5.87 -2.87
CA ILE A 5 -2.54 -6.08 -2.82
C ILE A 5 -1.87 -4.88 -2.15
N SER A 6 -0.63 -5.03 -1.71
CA SER A 6 0.17 -3.97 -1.06
C SER A 6 1.65 -4.35 -1.08
N ASP A 7 2.53 -3.39 -0.80
CA ASP A 7 3.95 -3.65 -0.52
C ASP A 7 4.65 -4.39 -1.66
N LEU A 8 4.41 -3.93 -2.89
CA LEU A 8 5.04 -4.49 -4.08
C LEU A 8 6.49 -4.00 -4.19
N HIS A 9 6.76 -2.77 -3.75
CA HIS A 9 8.07 -2.12 -3.84
C HIS A 9 8.66 -2.21 -5.27
N LEU A 10 7.84 -1.92 -6.29
CA LEU A 10 8.24 -1.97 -7.69
C LEU A 10 9.48 -1.10 -7.94
N GLN A 11 10.50 -1.69 -8.57
CA GLN A 11 11.77 -1.06 -8.91
C GLN A 11 12.44 -1.79 -10.07
N GLU A 12 13.30 -1.07 -10.81
CA GLU A 12 14.01 -1.58 -11.98
C GLU A 12 14.94 -2.75 -11.65
N GLU A 13 15.47 -2.77 -10.42
CA GLU A 13 16.38 -3.80 -9.90
C GLU A 13 15.67 -5.12 -9.56
N ARG A 14 14.33 -5.14 -9.55
CA ARG A 14 13.48 -6.34 -9.33
C ARG A 14 12.51 -6.57 -10.49
N PRO A 15 13.04 -6.95 -11.68
CA PRO A 15 12.21 -7.21 -12.85
C PRO A 15 11.30 -8.44 -12.65
N ASP A 16 11.66 -9.36 -11.76
CA ASP A 16 10.85 -10.50 -11.34
C ASP A 16 9.52 -10.06 -10.71
N ILE A 17 9.56 -9.16 -9.73
CA ILE A 17 8.34 -8.60 -9.10
C ILE A 17 7.52 -7.82 -10.12
N SER A 18 8.20 -7.03 -10.96
CA SER A 18 7.53 -6.22 -11.98
C SER A 18 6.82 -7.09 -13.02
N ARG A 19 7.45 -8.18 -13.46
CA ARG A 19 6.83 -9.18 -14.35
C ARG A 19 5.64 -9.84 -13.68
N ALA A 20 5.78 -10.27 -12.44
CA ALA A 20 4.67 -10.86 -11.67
C ALA A 20 3.48 -9.91 -11.56
N PHE A 21 3.73 -8.61 -11.39
CA PHE A 21 2.67 -7.61 -11.35
C PHE A 21 2.01 -7.46 -12.71
N LEU A 22 2.78 -7.38 -13.79
CA LEU A 22 2.25 -7.33 -15.16
C LEU A 22 1.41 -8.58 -15.48
N ASP A 23 1.87 -9.76 -15.08
CA ASP A 23 1.13 -11.02 -15.25
C ASP A 23 -0.18 -11.02 -14.42
N LEU A 24 -0.16 -10.47 -13.20
CA LEU A 24 -1.38 -10.28 -12.41
C LEU A 24 -2.37 -9.35 -13.15
N LEU A 25 -1.87 -8.24 -13.72
CA LEU A 25 -2.68 -7.28 -14.46
C LEU A 25 -3.28 -7.89 -15.72
N ASP A 26 -2.49 -8.65 -16.49
CA ASP A 26 -2.93 -9.24 -17.75
C ASP A 26 -3.75 -10.53 -17.56
N GLY A 27 -3.67 -11.16 -16.40
CA GLY A 27 -4.46 -12.33 -16.02
C GLY A 27 -5.57 -12.02 -15.03
N ARG A 28 -5.36 -12.38 -13.77
CA ARG A 28 -6.39 -12.43 -12.71
C ARG A 28 -7.11 -11.09 -12.53
N ALA A 29 -6.43 -9.96 -12.65
CA ALA A 29 -7.02 -8.65 -12.43
C ALA A 29 -8.03 -8.25 -13.53
N ARG A 30 -7.88 -8.72 -14.77
CA ARG A 30 -8.85 -8.47 -15.85
C ARG A 30 -10.24 -9.04 -15.56
N HIS A 31 -10.31 -10.05 -14.70
CA HIS A 31 -11.57 -10.66 -14.28
C HIS A 31 -12.08 -10.10 -12.94
N ALA A 32 -11.36 -9.18 -12.33
CA ALA A 32 -11.77 -8.51 -11.10
C ALA A 32 -12.65 -7.30 -11.42
N LYS A 33 -13.67 -7.07 -10.60
CA LYS A 33 -14.45 -5.80 -10.64
C LYS A 33 -13.58 -4.62 -10.20
N ALA A 34 -12.70 -4.85 -9.23
CA ALA A 34 -11.79 -3.85 -8.72
C ALA A 34 -10.46 -4.45 -8.22
N LEU A 35 -9.40 -3.65 -8.34
CA LEU A 35 -8.08 -3.88 -7.76
C LEU A 35 -7.75 -2.73 -6.80
N TYR A 36 -7.49 -3.05 -5.54
CA TYR A 36 -7.01 -2.11 -4.52
C TYR A 36 -5.52 -2.34 -4.25
N ILE A 37 -4.74 -1.27 -4.26
CA ILE A 37 -3.31 -1.26 -3.97
C ILE A 37 -3.09 -0.41 -2.72
N LEU A 38 -2.83 -1.04 -1.56
CA LEU A 38 -2.83 -0.36 -0.25
C LEU A 38 -1.46 0.26 0.13
N GLY A 39 -0.79 0.86 -0.83
CA GLY A 39 0.47 1.57 -0.62
C GLY A 39 1.73 0.75 -0.82
N ASP A 40 2.85 1.47 -0.78
CA ASP A 40 4.20 0.97 -1.07
C ASP A 40 4.22 0.18 -2.40
N PHE A 41 3.54 0.76 -3.39
CA PHE A 41 3.43 0.25 -4.74
C PHE A 41 4.77 0.35 -5.46
N PHE A 42 5.45 1.49 -5.33
CA PHE A 42 6.81 1.67 -5.80
C PHE A 42 7.80 1.69 -4.63
N GLU A 43 9.00 1.14 -4.84
CA GLU A 43 10.11 1.30 -3.90
C GLU A 43 10.42 2.79 -3.69
N ALA A 44 10.12 3.63 -4.69
CA ALA A 44 10.29 5.08 -4.70
C ALA A 44 9.26 5.86 -5.49
N TRP A 45 8.80 6.97 -4.92
CA TRP A 45 8.20 8.04 -5.70
C TRP A 45 8.67 9.41 -5.24
N ILE A 46 9.24 10.21 -6.15
CA ILE A 46 9.71 11.57 -5.85
C ILE A 46 8.85 12.68 -6.47
N GLY A 47 7.76 12.30 -7.16
CA GLY A 47 6.83 13.21 -7.84
C GLY A 47 6.47 12.69 -9.23
N ASP A 48 5.25 12.98 -9.66
CA ASP A 48 4.71 12.51 -10.95
C ASP A 48 5.48 13.08 -12.15
N ASP A 49 6.10 14.24 -11.98
CA ASP A 49 6.95 14.91 -12.98
C ASP A 49 8.31 14.22 -13.18
N ALA A 50 8.63 13.23 -12.34
CA ALA A 50 9.92 12.55 -12.31
C ALA A 50 9.85 11.07 -12.71
N MET A 51 8.74 10.64 -13.32
CA MET A 51 8.56 9.24 -13.68
C MET A 51 9.69 8.74 -14.59
N THR A 52 10.34 7.64 -14.19
CA THR A 52 11.28 6.94 -15.06
C THR A 52 10.55 6.18 -16.18
N PRO A 53 11.23 5.77 -17.26
CA PRO A 53 10.62 4.93 -18.29
C PRO A 53 9.99 3.63 -17.72
N PHE A 54 10.58 3.07 -16.66
CA PHE A 54 10.00 1.94 -15.93
C PHE A 54 8.68 2.31 -15.24
N GLN A 55 8.64 3.41 -14.49
CA GLN A 55 7.41 3.86 -13.83
C GLN A 55 6.30 4.19 -14.84
N GLN A 56 6.68 4.77 -15.99
CA GLN A 56 5.77 5.00 -17.11
C GLN A 56 5.22 3.71 -17.70
N SER A 57 6.04 2.65 -17.83
CA SER A 57 5.57 1.37 -18.37
C SER A 57 4.56 0.69 -17.42
N ILE A 58 4.78 0.78 -16.10
CA ILE A 58 3.84 0.34 -15.08
C ILE A 58 2.54 1.16 -15.14
N CYS A 59 2.64 2.48 -15.23
CA CYS A 59 1.49 3.38 -15.39
C CYS A 59 0.64 3.00 -16.61
N GLN A 60 1.28 2.76 -17.77
CA GLN A 60 0.59 2.31 -18.99
C GLN A 60 -0.06 0.93 -18.82
N ALA A 61 0.57 0.01 -18.09
CA ALA A 61 -0.02 -1.30 -17.82
C ALA A 61 -1.27 -1.20 -16.95
N MET A 62 -1.23 -0.38 -15.90
CA MET A 62 -2.42 -0.07 -15.10
C MET A 62 -3.53 0.55 -15.95
N ARG A 63 -3.15 1.48 -16.85
CA ARG A 63 -4.11 2.12 -17.76
C ARG A 63 -4.81 1.11 -18.67
N ARG A 64 -4.08 0.15 -19.23
CA ARG A 64 -4.67 -0.93 -20.04
C ARG A 64 -5.66 -1.79 -19.25
N LEU A 65 -5.39 -2.03 -17.96
CA LEU A 65 -6.32 -2.75 -17.09
C LEU A 65 -7.57 -1.91 -16.82
N SER A 66 -7.42 -0.64 -16.46
CA SER A 66 -8.58 0.23 -16.17
C SER A 66 -9.44 0.48 -17.39
N ASP A 67 -8.84 0.71 -18.56
CA ASP A 67 -9.56 0.82 -19.84
C ASP A 67 -10.31 -0.47 -20.21
N SER A 68 -9.91 -1.63 -19.66
CA SER A 68 -10.64 -2.90 -19.86
C SER A 68 -11.85 -3.09 -18.92
N GLY A 69 -12.09 -2.15 -18.01
CA GLY A 69 -13.27 -2.11 -17.14
C GLY A 69 -13.03 -2.45 -15.67
N THR A 70 -11.81 -2.83 -15.28
CA THR A 70 -11.46 -3.06 -13.87
C THR A 70 -11.23 -1.73 -13.15
N ALA A 71 -11.98 -1.43 -12.10
CA ALA A 71 -11.72 -0.24 -11.29
C ALA A 71 -10.40 -0.40 -10.52
N ILE A 72 -9.53 0.61 -10.54
CA ILE A 72 -8.26 0.56 -9.80
C ILE A 72 -8.27 1.64 -8.72
N TYR A 73 -7.93 1.25 -7.50
CA TYR A 73 -7.82 2.13 -6.36
C TYR A 73 -6.42 2.05 -5.78
N LEU A 74 -5.78 3.18 -5.57
CA LEU A 74 -4.43 3.27 -5.03
C LEU A 74 -4.46 4.06 -3.72
N MET A 75 -3.80 3.55 -2.69
CA MET A 75 -3.52 4.28 -1.47
C MET A 75 -2.04 4.64 -1.42
N HIS A 76 -1.68 5.75 -0.77
CA HIS A 76 -0.28 6.04 -0.51
C HIS A 76 0.29 5.09 0.53
N GLY A 77 1.47 4.56 0.27
CA GLY A 77 2.36 4.04 1.29
C GLY A 77 3.33 5.10 1.81
N ASN A 78 4.27 4.67 2.65
CA ASN A 78 5.30 5.56 3.19
C ASN A 78 6.46 5.83 2.24
N ARG A 79 6.56 5.10 1.12
CA ARG A 79 7.63 5.28 0.11
C ARG A 79 7.20 6.06 -1.13
N ASP A 80 5.90 6.16 -1.35
CA ASP A 80 5.31 6.68 -2.58
C ASP A 80 4.22 7.74 -2.32
N PHE A 81 4.26 8.38 -1.16
CA PHE A 81 3.35 9.44 -0.74
C PHE A 81 3.32 10.72 -1.58
N LEU A 82 4.25 10.86 -2.52
CA LEU A 82 4.27 11.94 -3.49
C LEU A 82 3.52 11.62 -4.78
N ILE A 83 2.97 10.40 -4.92
CA ILE A 83 2.06 10.08 -6.02
C ILE A 83 0.91 11.07 -6.00
N GLY A 84 0.71 11.75 -7.12
CA GLY A 84 -0.31 12.78 -7.28
C GLY A 84 -1.41 12.37 -8.25
N GLN A 85 -2.27 13.35 -8.53
CA GLN A 85 -3.40 13.18 -9.45
C GLN A 85 -2.93 12.91 -10.88
N ALA A 86 -1.80 13.49 -11.31
CA ALA A 86 -1.31 13.31 -12.68
C ALA A 86 -0.92 11.85 -12.96
N PHE A 87 -0.29 11.17 -12.00
CA PHE A 87 -0.06 9.73 -12.10
C PHE A 87 -1.39 8.95 -12.11
N CYS A 88 -2.31 9.28 -11.22
CA CYS A 88 -3.58 8.56 -11.09
C CYS A 88 -4.44 8.66 -12.36
N ASP A 89 -4.52 9.86 -12.95
CA ASP A 89 -5.20 10.10 -14.23
C ASP A 89 -4.54 9.33 -15.37
N ALA A 90 -3.21 9.32 -15.42
CA ALA A 90 -2.46 8.58 -16.44
C ALA A 90 -2.64 7.07 -16.31
N ALA A 91 -2.62 6.54 -15.08
CA ALA A 91 -2.80 5.12 -14.76
C ALA A 91 -4.28 4.67 -14.80
N GLY A 92 -5.23 5.60 -14.86
CA GLY A 92 -6.66 5.32 -14.76
C GLY A 92 -7.05 4.72 -13.41
N CYS A 93 -6.52 5.26 -12.31
CA CYS A 93 -6.85 4.82 -10.97
C CYS A 93 -7.36 5.98 -10.08
N THR A 94 -8.07 5.61 -9.02
CA THR A 94 -8.57 6.56 -8.01
C THR A 94 -7.67 6.53 -6.80
N LEU A 95 -7.16 7.69 -6.38
CA LEU A 95 -6.40 7.82 -5.15
C LEU A 95 -7.34 7.79 -3.93
N LEU A 96 -7.16 6.79 -3.07
CA LEU A 96 -7.89 6.63 -1.81
C LEU A 96 -7.23 7.42 -0.67
N SER A 97 -8.06 7.91 0.26
CA SER A 97 -7.55 8.39 1.54
C SER A 97 -7.05 7.23 2.39
N ASP A 98 -6.00 7.46 3.17
CA ASP A 98 -5.56 6.57 4.25
C ASP A 98 -5.98 7.21 5.59
N PRO A 99 -6.98 6.66 6.31
CA PRO A 99 -7.74 5.44 6.01
C PRO A 99 -8.94 5.64 5.06
N SER A 100 -9.54 4.54 4.59
CA SER A 100 -10.80 4.51 3.82
C SER A 100 -11.71 3.39 4.29
N VAL A 101 -13.01 3.65 4.51
CA VAL A 101 -14.02 2.61 4.74
C VAL A 101 -14.77 2.34 3.44
N ILE A 102 -14.84 1.07 3.04
CA ILE A 102 -15.54 0.62 1.83
C ILE A 102 -16.44 -0.58 2.12
N GLU A 103 -17.36 -0.90 1.22
CA GLU A 103 -18.17 -2.12 1.31
C GLU A 103 -17.55 -3.24 0.45
N LEU A 104 -17.26 -4.40 1.05
CA LEU A 104 -16.79 -5.61 0.37
C LEU A 104 -17.65 -6.80 0.79
N GLY A 105 -18.36 -7.42 -0.15
CA GLY A 105 -19.20 -8.59 0.14
C GLY A 105 -20.33 -8.32 1.14
N GLY A 106 -20.87 -7.08 1.17
CA GLY A 106 -21.88 -6.66 2.13
C GLY A 106 -21.34 -6.29 3.52
N GLU A 107 -20.02 -6.28 3.71
CA GLU A 107 -19.36 -5.88 4.96
C GLU A 107 -18.65 -4.52 4.80
N GLN A 108 -18.78 -3.65 5.82
CA GLN A 108 -17.95 -2.45 5.94
C GLN A 108 -16.52 -2.83 6.36
N VAL A 109 -15.57 -2.57 5.47
CA VAL A 109 -14.15 -2.88 5.61
C VAL A 109 -13.33 -1.59 5.68
N LEU A 110 -12.51 -1.47 6.73
CA LEU A 110 -11.52 -0.42 6.83
C LEU A 110 -10.26 -0.83 6.06
N LEU A 111 -9.86 0.00 5.10
CA LEU A 111 -8.60 -0.10 4.39
C LEU A 111 -7.61 0.92 4.94
N MET A 112 -6.38 0.48 5.15
CA MET A 112 -5.27 1.33 5.57
C MET A 112 -4.01 0.88 4.86
N HIS A 113 -3.01 1.76 4.75
CA HIS A 113 -1.67 1.30 4.42
C HIS A 113 -1.10 0.50 5.59
N GLY A 114 -1.26 1.01 6.81
CA GLY A 114 -0.95 0.32 8.07
C GLY A 114 0.22 0.93 8.85
N ASP A 115 0.98 1.83 8.25
CA ASP A 115 2.11 2.52 8.89
C ASP A 115 1.70 3.35 10.13
N THR A 116 0.48 3.91 10.14
CA THR A 116 -0.08 4.61 11.31
C THR A 116 -0.39 3.72 12.49
N LEU A 117 -0.47 2.39 12.29
CA LEU A 117 -0.71 1.43 13.36
C LEU A 117 0.58 1.12 14.13
N CYS A 118 1.76 1.44 13.57
CA CYS A 118 3.07 1.23 14.20
C CYS A 118 3.42 2.34 15.21
N THR A 119 2.52 2.63 16.15
CA THR A 119 2.62 3.82 17.03
C THR A 119 3.78 3.78 18.02
N ARG A 120 4.33 2.59 18.32
CA ARG A 120 5.56 2.41 19.12
C ARG A 120 6.82 2.88 18.38
N ASP A 121 6.82 2.96 17.04
CA ASP A 121 7.91 3.58 16.30
C ASP A 121 7.82 5.11 16.33
N LEU A 122 8.11 5.70 17.49
CA LEU A 122 8.02 7.14 17.71
C LEU A 122 8.90 7.96 16.74
N GLY A 123 10.04 7.41 16.33
CA GLY A 123 10.93 8.06 15.37
C GLY A 123 10.28 8.14 13.99
N TYR A 124 9.71 7.02 13.54
CA TYR A 124 8.94 6.97 12.30
C TYR A 124 7.70 7.87 12.35
N MET A 125 6.91 7.82 13.41
CA MET A 125 5.69 8.63 13.54
C MET A 125 5.99 10.14 13.51
N LYS A 126 7.10 10.58 14.12
CA LYS A 126 7.58 11.96 14.02
C LYS A 126 7.97 12.33 12.59
N MET A 127 8.73 11.46 11.91
CA MET A 127 9.13 11.66 10.52
C MET A 127 7.92 11.72 9.58
N ARG A 128 6.97 10.79 9.72
CA ARG A 128 5.71 10.77 8.96
C ARG A 128 4.96 12.07 9.13
N ARG A 129 4.78 12.54 10.38
CA ARG A 129 4.10 13.81 10.67
C ARG A 129 4.78 15.00 9.99
N LEU A 130 6.11 15.04 9.97
CA LEU A 130 6.87 16.08 9.30
C LEU A 130 6.66 16.01 7.78
N LEU A 131 6.86 14.85 7.16
CA LEU A 131 6.79 14.68 5.70
C LEU A 131 5.38 14.87 5.14
N ARG A 132 4.35 14.45 5.88
CA ARG A 132 2.94 14.57 5.48
C ARG A 132 2.34 15.94 5.78
N ASN A 133 3.07 16.86 6.40
CA ASN A 133 2.60 18.21 6.60
C ASN A 133 2.43 18.94 5.25
N PRO A 134 1.35 19.71 5.03
CA PRO A 134 1.12 20.42 3.77
C PRO A 134 2.27 21.32 3.32
N LEU A 135 2.94 22.01 4.25
CA LEU A 135 4.10 22.86 3.93
C LEU A 135 5.29 22.02 3.49
N SER A 136 5.56 20.91 4.18
CA SER A 136 6.61 19.96 3.79
C SER A 136 6.34 19.37 2.41
N LEU A 137 5.11 18.94 2.12
CA LEU A 137 4.72 18.43 0.81
C LEU A 137 4.88 19.50 -0.28
N TRP A 138 4.50 20.73 0.01
CA TRP A 138 4.70 21.86 -0.90
C TRP A 138 6.18 22.07 -1.18
N ILE A 139 7.03 22.16 -0.15
CA ILE A 139 8.49 22.29 -0.32
C ILE A 139 9.04 21.13 -1.15
N LEU A 140 8.72 19.89 -0.79
CA LEU A 140 9.20 18.70 -1.48
C LEU A 140 8.88 18.72 -2.97
N ARG A 141 7.66 19.09 -3.34
CA ARG A 141 7.20 19.19 -4.74
C ARG A 141 7.92 20.29 -5.53
N HIS A 142 8.37 21.35 -4.86
CA HIS A 142 9.06 22.48 -5.50
C HIS A 142 10.58 22.39 -5.42
N LEU A 143 11.15 21.39 -4.75
CA LEU A 143 12.59 21.14 -4.79
C LEU A 143 13.02 20.69 -6.20
N PRO A 144 14.22 21.08 -6.66
CA PRO A 144 14.80 20.52 -7.87
C PRO A 144 14.85 18.99 -7.80
N LEU A 145 14.64 18.31 -8.93
CA LEU A 145 14.62 16.85 -9.00
C LEU A 145 15.86 16.21 -8.37
N SER A 146 17.05 16.78 -8.64
CA SER A 146 18.31 16.29 -8.07
C SER A 146 18.34 16.36 -6.53
N ALA A 147 17.71 17.39 -5.94
CA ALA A 147 17.57 17.52 -4.49
C ALA A 147 16.57 16.50 -3.93
N ARG A 148 15.43 16.29 -4.62
CA ARG A 148 14.44 15.26 -4.23
C ARG A 148 15.04 13.85 -4.25
N TYR A 149 15.79 13.49 -5.30
CA TYR A 149 16.50 12.21 -5.37
C TYR A 149 17.49 12.02 -4.22
N LYS A 150 18.30 13.06 -3.92
CA LYS A 150 19.25 13.02 -2.80
C LYS A 150 18.52 12.82 -1.46
N LEU A 151 17.43 13.54 -1.24
CA LEU A 151 16.64 13.42 -0.01
C LEU A 151 15.98 12.03 0.11
N ALA A 152 15.35 11.53 -0.94
CA ALA A 152 14.74 10.21 -0.95
C ALA A 152 15.76 9.11 -0.67
N ARG A 153 16.96 9.20 -1.27
CA ARG A 153 18.07 8.27 -1.00
C ARG A 153 18.54 8.33 0.45
N LYS A 154 18.70 9.54 1.00
CA LYS A 154 19.10 9.75 2.39
C LYS A 154 18.07 9.14 3.37
N LEU A 155 16.80 9.51 3.23
CA LEU A 155 15.72 9.01 4.09
C LEU A 155 15.63 7.49 4.08
N ARG A 156 15.83 6.84 2.92
CA ARG A 156 15.89 5.37 2.83
C ARG A 156 17.09 4.79 3.57
N SER A 157 18.28 5.35 3.37
CA SER A 157 19.47 4.85 4.05
C SER A 157 19.31 4.94 5.57
N GLU A 158 18.75 6.04 6.07
CA GLU A 158 18.48 6.25 7.49
C GLU A 158 17.38 5.30 7.99
N SER A 159 16.28 5.14 7.23
CA SER A 159 15.20 4.22 7.55
C SER A 159 15.68 2.77 7.65
N ARG A 160 16.44 2.28 6.65
CA ARG A 160 17.00 0.92 6.67
C ARG A 160 17.90 0.67 7.87
N THR A 161 18.76 1.64 8.21
CA THR A 161 19.62 1.56 9.39
C THR A 161 18.79 1.53 10.67
N GLN A 162 17.78 2.39 10.80
CA GLN A 162 16.90 2.42 11.96
C GLN A 162 16.08 1.13 12.13
N VAL A 163 15.49 0.60 11.06
CA VAL A 163 14.71 -0.64 11.10
C VAL A 163 15.58 -1.81 11.56
N ARG A 164 16.84 -1.90 11.09
CA ARG A 164 17.79 -2.92 11.53
C ARG A 164 18.15 -2.84 13.02
N MET A 165 18.06 -1.66 13.63
CA MET A 165 18.38 -1.44 15.05
C MET A 165 17.18 -1.60 15.98
N LYS A 166 15.94 -1.61 15.43
CA LYS A 166 14.71 -1.71 16.21
C LYS A 166 14.29 -3.18 16.35
N SER A 167 13.61 -3.51 17.45
CA SER A 167 12.99 -4.81 17.57
C SER A 167 11.81 -4.95 16.60
N THR A 168 11.48 -6.19 16.25
CA THR A 168 10.32 -6.50 15.40
C THR A 168 9.02 -5.94 15.99
N GLU A 169 8.86 -5.97 17.31
CA GLU A 169 7.69 -5.42 18.01
C GLU A 169 7.53 -3.90 17.87
N ILE A 170 8.63 -3.16 17.68
CA ILE A 170 8.57 -1.70 17.49
C ILE A 170 8.13 -1.35 16.07
N VAL A 171 8.57 -2.12 15.07
CA VAL A 171 8.26 -1.88 13.64
C VAL A 171 6.99 -2.61 13.17
N ASP A 172 6.36 -3.40 14.05
CA ASP A 172 5.04 -4.00 13.79
C ASP A 172 3.92 -3.10 14.30
N VAL A 173 2.69 -3.42 13.92
CA VAL A 173 1.52 -2.73 14.44
C VAL A 173 1.43 -2.86 15.96
N THR A 174 1.08 -1.78 16.62
CA THR A 174 0.83 -1.76 18.06
C THR A 174 -0.51 -2.45 18.33
N PRO A 175 -0.53 -3.61 19.04
CA PRO A 175 -1.72 -4.45 19.12
C PRO A 175 -2.97 -3.74 19.65
N GLU A 176 -2.78 -2.81 20.60
CA GLU A 176 -3.88 -2.09 21.24
C GLU A 176 -4.48 -0.99 20.34
N GLU A 177 -3.76 -0.54 19.31
CA GLU A 177 -4.22 0.50 18.40
C GLU A 177 -5.19 -0.04 17.33
N VAL A 178 -5.03 -1.31 16.96
CA VAL A 178 -5.91 -1.97 15.99
C VAL A 178 -7.39 -1.94 16.41
N PRO A 179 -7.79 -2.49 17.58
CA PRO A 179 -9.20 -2.47 17.97
C PRO A 179 -9.73 -1.05 18.19
N LYS A 180 -8.89 -0.11 18.67
CA LYS A 180 -9.27 1.30 18.82
C LYS A 180 -9.63 1.94 17.49
N VAL A 181 -8.79 1.76 16.47
CA VAL A 181 -9.04 2.35 15.15
C VAL A 181 -10.26 1.71 14.49
N MET A 182 -10.44 0.40 14.66
CA MET A 182 -11.60 -0.33 14.14
C MET A 182 -12.90 0.15 14.80
N ALA A 183 -12.92 0.30 16.12
CA ALA A 183 -14.06 0.84 16.87
C ALA A 183 -14.38 2.28 16.43
N ALA A 184 -13.37 3.14 16.27
CA ALA A 184 -13.54 4.53 15.84
C ALA A 184 -14.17 4.66 14.44
N HIS A 185 -13.98 3.67 13.57
CA HIS A 185 -14.59 3.61 12.23
C HIS A 185 -15.84 2.72 12.17
N GLY A 186 -16.25 2.11 13.28
CA GLY A 186 -17.43 1.24 13.35
C GLY A 186 -17.33 -0.02 12.49
N VAL A 187 -16.12 -0.57 12.28
CA VAL A 187 -15.89 -1.73 11.41
C VAL A 187 -15.57 -3.01 12.17
N ARG A 188 -15.80 -4.16 11.52
CA ARG A 188 -15.41 -5.50 12.02
C ARG A 188 -14.28 -6.13 11.21
N THR A 189 -13.95 -5.58 10.05
CA THR A 189 -12.81 -6.01 9.24
C THR A 189 -11.89 -4.83 8.95
N LEU A 190 -10.61 -5.03 9.22
CA LEU A 190 -9.50 -4.17 8.82
C LEU A 190 -8.63 -4.94 7.82
N VAL A 191 -8.30 -4.32 6.69
CA VAL A 191 -7.28 -4.80 5.74
C VAL A 191 -6.17 -3.76 5.65
N HIS A 192 -4.92 -4.18 5.84
CA HIS A 192 -3.77 -3.29 5.69
C HIS A 192 -2.51 -4.03 5.20
N GLY A 193 -1.50 -3.31 4.76
CA GLY A 193 -0.18 -3.84 4.40
C GLY A 193 0.90 -3.37 5.38
N HIS A 194 1.99 -2.82 4.85
CA HIS A 194 3.11 -2.16 5.52
C HIS A 194 4.02 -3.06 6.39
N THR A 195 3.46 -4.03 7.10
CA THR A 195 4.24 -4.83 8.06
C THR A 195 4.86 -6.09 7.45
N HIS A 196 4.48 -6.45 6.22
CA HIS A 196 5.01 -7.60 5.47
C HIS A 196 4.80 -8.94 6.21
N ARG A 197 3.74 -9.03 7.03
CA ARG A 197 3.43 -10.20 7.86
C ARG A 197 2.05 -10.75 7.51
N PRO A 198 1.89 -11.37 6.32
CA PRO A 198 0.58 -11.78 5.83
C PRO A 198 -0.09 -12.77 6.77
N ALA A 199 -1.28 -12.40 7.27
CA ALA A 199 -2.05 -13.21 8.21
C ALA A 199 -3.49 -12.68 8.34
N ILE A 200 -4.40 -13.56 8.77
CA ILE A 200 -5.75 -13.20 9.19
C ILE A 200 -5.82 -13.40 10.71
N HIS A 201 -5.87 -12.31 11.46
CA HIS A 201 -5.97 -12.31 12.91
C HIS A 201 -7.42 -12.18 13.34
N LYS A 202 -7.87 -13.07 14.23
CA LYS A 202 -9.17 -12.95 14.91
C LYS A 202 -9.02 -12.01 16.11
N LEU A 203 -9.97 -11.10 16.26
CA LEU A 203 -10.00 -10.07 17.29
C LEU A 203 -11.40 -9.95 17.90
N VAL A 204 -11.50 -9.19 18.98
CA VAL A 204 -12.77 -8.70 19.52
C VAL A 204 -12.68 -7.17 19.57
N VAL A 205 -13.66 -6.51 18.98
CA VAL A 205 -13.82 -5.04 19.03
C VAL A 205 -15.20 -4.81 19.66
N ASP A 206 -15.36 -3.91 20.62
CA ASP A 206 -16.66 -3.61 21.26
C ASP A 206 -17.52 -4.86 21.59
N GLY A 207 -16.90 -5.92 22.13
CA GLY A 207 -17.55 -7.17 22.50
C GLY A 207 -17.99 -8.09 21.37
N GLN A 208 -17.73 -7.75 20.09
CA GLN A 208 -18.12 -8.57 18.94
C GLN A 208 -16.90 -9.13 18.19
N PRO A 209 -17.03 -10.30 17.53
CA PRO A 209 -15.99 -10.84 16.67
C PRO A 209 -15.58 -9.86 15.56
N ALA A 210 -14.28 -9.73 15.36
CA ALA A 210 -13.68 -8.89 14.34
C ALA A 210 -12.44 -9.58 13.75
N ARG A 211 -11.91 -9.05 12.64
CA ARG A 211 -10.68 -9.55 12.03
C ARG A 211 -9.78 -8.44 11.49
N ARG A 212 -8.48 -8.68 11.57
CA ARG A 212 -7.43 -7.89 10.91
C ARG A 212 -6.75 -8.77 9.88
N ILE A 213 -6.78 -8.36 8.62
CA ILE A 213 -6.13 -9.03 7.50
C ILE A 213 -4.91 -8.20 7.11
N VAL A 214 -3.74 -8.81 7.22
CA VAL A 214 -2.47 -8.20 6.82
C VAL A 214 -2.13 -8.73 5.42
N LEU A 215 -1.96 -7.84 4.45
CA LEU A 215 -1.48 -8.17 3.12
C LEU A 215 0.01 -8.51 3.15
N GLY A 216 0.46 -9.34 2.22
CA GLY A 216 1.86 -9.73 2.11
C GLY A 216 2.63 -8.86 1.14
N ASP A 217 3.92 -8.70 1.41
CA ASP A 217 4.86 -8.09 0.48
C ASP A 217 5.24 -9.03 -0.65
N TRP A 218 5.69 -8.43 -1.75
CA TRP A 218 6.13 -9.20 -2.90
C TRP A 218 7.65 -9.32 -2.85
N ASP A 219 8.13 -10.54 -2.69
CA ASP A 219 9.58 -10.83 -2.70
C ASP A 219 9.86 -12.13 -3.43
N ARG A 220 9.86 -13.27 -2.73
CA ARG A 220 9.96 -14.60 -3.36
C ARG A 220 8.64 -15.09 -3.95
N ARG A 221 7.54 -14.53 -3.47
CA ARG A 221 6.15 -14.86 -3.84
C ARG A 221 5.35 -13.57 -3.86
N GLY A 222 4.29 -13.54 -4.64
CA GLY A 222 3.31 -12.46 -4.63
C GLY A 222 2.19 -12.79 -3.64
N TRP A 223 1.48 -11.77 -3.17
CA TRP A 223 0.32 -11.95 -2.30
C TRP A 223 -0.86 -11.16 -2.82
N ALA A 224 -2.04 -11.76 -2.70
CA ALA A 224 -3.29 -11.06 -2.93
C ALA A 224 -4.37 -11.58 -1.99
N LEU A 225 -5.20 -10.66 -1.52
CA LEU A 225 -6.48 -10.96 -0.90
C LEU A 225 -7.55 -10.95 -1.98
N GLN A 226 -8.23 -12.09 -2.16
CA GLN A 226 -9.45 -12.20 -2.95
C GLN A 226 -10.66 -11.93 -2.08
N VAL A 227 -11.61 -11.16 -2.60
CA VAL A 227 -12.95 -11.08 -2.03
C VAL A 227 -14.00 -11.39 -3.09
N ASP A 228 -14.79 -12.42 -2.84
CA ASP A 228 -15.92 -12.84 -3.68
C ASP A 228 -17.00 -13.53 -2.83
N GLU A 229 -17.89 -14.30 -3.47
CA GLU A 229 -18.99 -15.03 -2.82
C GLU A 229 -18.51 -16.07 -1.79
N GLN A 230 -17.26 -16.53 -1.89
CA GLN A 230 -16.64 -17.45 -0.92
C GLN A 230 -16.02 -16.70 0.27
N GLY A 231 -16.11 -15.37 0.29
CA GLY A 231 -15.57 -14.52 1.35
C GLY A 231 -14.16 -14.03 1.05
N PHE A 232 -13.33 -13.96 2.10
CA PHE A 232 -12.02 -13.31 2.09
C PHE A 232 -10.92 -14.37 2.10
N GLN A 233 -10.15 -14.45 1.01
CA GLN A 233 -9.10 -15.45 0.83
C GLN A 233 -7.75 -14.77 0.59
N LEU A 234 -6.91 -14.72 1.63
CA LEU A 234 -5.53 -14.25 1.52
C LEU A 234 -4.65 -15.43 1.11
N ALA A 235 -3.98 -15.34 -0.04
CA ALA A 235 -3.13 -16.41 -0.53
C ALA A 235 -1.84 -15.88 -1.20
N PRO A 236 -0.71 -16.59 -1.03
CA PRO A 236 0.46 -16.36 -1.85
C PRO A 236 0.27 -16.98 -3.24
N PHE A 237 1.03 -16.49 -4.21
CA PHE A 237 1.21 -17.14 -5.51
C PHE A 237 2.68 -17.06 -5.92
N GLU A 238 3.15 -18.12 -6.58
CA GLU A 238 4.52 -18.19 -7.10
C GLU A 238 4.64 -17.37 -8.38
N PHE A 239 5.82 -16.79 -8.61
CA PHE A 239 6.20 -16.18 -9.88
C PHE A 239 7.68 -16.46 -10.15
N SER A 240 8.11 -16.27 -11.41
CA SER A 240 9.48 -16.54 -11.88
C SER A 240 10.12 -15.31 -12.51
#